data_AF-A0A554VQB7-F1
#
_entry.id   AF-A0A554VQB7-F1
#
_cell.length_a   1.000
_cell.length_b   1.000
_cell.length_c   1.000
_cell.angle_alpha   90.00
_cell.angle_beta   90.00
_cell.angle_gamma   90.00
#
_symmetry.space_group_name_H-M   'P 1'
#
loop_
_entity.id
_entity.type
_entity.pdbx_description
1 polymer ?
#
loop_
_entity_poly.entity_id
_entity_poly.type
_entity_poly.pdbx_seq_one_letter_code
_entity_poly.pdbx_strand_id
1 'polypeptide(L)'
;MNDSIRLEPDKIIKTIDLLEKRVADRFPNSGLNTLCLQFLNTTQKTKQNIEWISSPNITLRVFSYLIILIGLGGLVYSITYIDLKLGKTTLANVVTISEAIFNDIILLGAAIFFLVSLESRLKMKRALKSLNELRVIAHVIDMHQLTKDPNVTDLSESATENSPKRSFTPFQLQRYLDYCSEATALVGKVAALYSQSLPDEKVVRAVNEIEILTTGLSRKIWQKLIILNNSNSHKNK
;
A
#
# COMPACT_ATOMS: atom_id res chain seq x y z
N MET A 1 10.19 -6.52 29.94
CA MET A 1 9.56 -5.52 29.05
C MET A 1 10.40 -5.48 27.78
N ASN A 2 10.06 -6.27 26.77
CA ASN A 2 10.73 -6.15 25.47
C ASN A 2 10.09 -4.96 24.76
N ASP A 3 10.69 -3.78 24.88
CA ASP A 3 10.37 -2.66 24.00
C ASP A 3 10.92 -2.98 22.61
N SER A 4 10.18 -3.80 21.86
CA SER A 4 10.46 -4.00 20.45
C SER A 4 10.18 -2.70 19.71
N ILE A 5 11.22 -2.15 19.10
CA ILE A 5 11.13 -0.95 18.26
C ILE A 5 10.12 -1.23 17.13
N ARG A 6 9.02 -0.48 17.11
CA ARG A 6 7.94 -0.63 16.13
C ARG A 6 7.33 0.71 15.76
N LEU A 7 6.81 0.80 14.53
CA LEU A 7 5.99 1.92 14.11
C LEU A 7 4.61 1.83 14.78
N GLU A 8 4.17 2.94 15.35
CA GLU A 8 2.87 3.08 16.00
C GLU A 8 1.91 3.89 15.11
N PRO A 9 0.81 3.30 14.61
CA PRO A 9 -0.16 3.99 13.76
C PRO A 9 -0.69 5.28 14.38
N ASP A 10 -0.98 5.29 15.68
CA ASP A 10 -1.53 6.46 16.37
C ASP A 10 -0.57 7.64 16.42
N LYS A 11 0.74 7.38 16.58
CA LYS A 11 1.76 8.43 16.54
C LYS A 11 1.88 9.01 15.14
N ILE A 12 1.82 8.17 14.10
CA ILE A 12 1.88 8.63 12.70
C ILE A 12 0.65 9.47 12.36
N ILE A 13 -0.55 9.03 12.75
CA ILE A 13 -1.80 9.79 12.56
C ILE A 13 -1.71 11.17 13.21
N LYS A 14 -1.23 11.25 14.47
CA LYS A 14 -1.03 12.53 15.17
C LYS A 14 -0.06 13.45 14.43
N THR A 15 1.03 12.91 13.89
CA THR A 15 1.99 13.71 13.13
C THR A 15 1.40 14.24 11.82
N ILE A 16 0.59 13.45 11.12
CA ILE A 16 -0.11 13.88 9.91
C ILE A 16 -1.17 14.93 10.23
N ASP A 17 -1.91 14.78 11.32
CA ASP A 17 -2.89 15.76 11.81
C ASP A 17 -2.22 17.12 12.12
N LEU A 18 -1.06 17.10 12.78
CA LEU A 18 -0.29 18.33 13.02
C LEU A 18 0.29 18.94 11.74
N LEU A 19 0.64 18.13 10.74
CA LEU A 19 1.05 18.63 9.43
C LEU A 19 -0.12 19.28 8.69
N GLU A 20 -1.28 18.63 8.66
CA GLU A 20 -2.50 19.17 8.04
C GLU A 20 -2.86 20.53 8.63
N LYS A 21 -2.90 20.67 9.96
CA LYS A 21 -3.15 21.95 10.63
C LYS A 21 -2.16 23.03 10.24
N ARG A 22 -0.85 22.73 10.24
CA ARG A 22 0.20 23.68 9.82
C ARG A 22 0.10 24.09 8.34
N VAL A 23 -0.41 23.19 7.49
CA VAL A 23 -0.68 23.48 6.08
C VAL A 23 -1.94 24.34 5.96
N ALA A 24 -3.01 24.02 6.68
CA ALA A 24 -4.25 24.78 6.70
C ALA A 24 -4.05 26.22 7.20
N ASP A 25 -3.28 26.42 8.28
CA ASP A 25 -2.96 27.74 8.84
C ASP A 25 -2.25 28.66 7.83
N ARG A 26 -1.41 28.09 6.96
CA ARG A 26 -0.56 28.85 6.04
C ARG A 26 -1.08 28.89 4.61
N PHE A 27 -1.75 27.84 4.17
CA PHE A 27 -2.16 27.61 2.79
C PHE A 27 -3.59 27.00 2.72
N PRO A 28 -4.60 27.64 3.32
CA PRO A 28 -5.94 27.05 3.51
C PRO A 28 -6.63 26.63 2.21
N ASN A 29 -6.42 27.38 1.12
CA ASN A 29 -7.04 27.12 -0.19
C ASN A 29 -6.11 26.37 -1.17
N SER A 30 -5.03 25.77 -0.69
CA SER A 30 -4.07 25.06 -1.56
C SER A 30 -4.49 23.61 -1.79
N GLY A 31 -4.16 23.06 -2.96
CA GLY A 31 -4.36 21.63 -3.23
C GLY A 31 -3.61 20.72 -2.23
N LEU A 32 -2.48 21.20 -1.69
CA LEU A 32 -1.74 20.49 -0.65
C LEU A 32 -2.55 20.36 0.64
N ASN A 33 -3.32 21.37 1.03
CA ASN A 33 -4.20 21.29 2.20
C ASN A 33 -5.23 20.16 2.02
N THR A 34 -5.98 20.21 0.91
CA THR A 34 -6.97 19.18 0.57
C THR A 34 -6.35 17.79 0.53
N LEU A 35 -5.14 17.66 -0.01
CA LEU A 35 -4.41 16.40 -0.07
C LEU A 35 -3.98 15.92 1.32
N CYS A 36 -3.49 16.79 2.20
CA CYS A 36 -3.13 16.44 3.58
C CYS A 36 -4.35 15.93 4.36
N LEU A 37 -5.52 16.55 4.18
CA LEU A 37 -6.78 16.06 4.77
C LEU A 37 -7.17 14.68 4.23
N GLN A 38 -7.09 14.48 2.91
CA GLN A 38 -7.34 13.17 2.29
C GLN A 38 -6.34 12.11 2.78
N PHE A 39 -5.07 12.49 2.94
CA PHE A 39 -4.03 11.62 3.44
C PHE A 39 -4.24 11.23 4.92
N LEU A 40 -4.67 12.17 5.76
CA LEU A 40 -5.07 11.89 7.14
C LEU A 40 -6.20 10.85 7.19
N ASN A 41 -7.25 11.06 6.39
CA ASN A 41 -8.38 10.12 6.29
C ASN A 41 -7.93 8.73 5.80
N THR A 42 -7.06 8.66 4.80
CA THR A 42 -6.48 7.40 4.31
C THR A 42 -5.62 6.71 5.37
N THR A 43 -4.92 7.47 6.20
CA THR A 43 -4.10 6.91 7.30
C THR A 43 -4.96 6.38 8.44
N GLN A 44 -6.06 7.05 8.78
CA GLN A 44 -7.03 6.54 9.75
C GLN A 44 -7.65 5.21 9.29
N LYS A 45 -8.02 5.10 8.01
CA LYS A 45 -8.46 3.82 7.42
C LYS A 45 -7.35 2.77 7.43
N THR A 46 -6.10 3.18 7.26
CA THR A 46 -4.92 2.29 7.32
C THR A 46 -4.79 1.63 8.69
N LYS A 47 -5.02 2.35 9.80
CA LYS A 47 -5.02 1.76 11.15
C LYS A 47 -6.01 0.58 11.25
N GLN A 48 -7.27 0.80 10.85
CA GLN A 48 -8.30 -0.26 10.87
C GLN A 48 -7.94 -1.43 9.95
N ASN A 49 -7.37 -1.15 8.77
CA ASN A 49 -6.91 -2.19 7.85
C ASN A 49 -5.79 -3.04 8.44
N ILE A 50 -4.82 -2.41 9.11
CA ILE A 50 -3.70 -3.09 9.77
C ILE A 50 -4.20 -4.00 10.89
N GLU A 51 -5.10 -3.51 11.74
CA GLU A 51 -5.71 -4.30 12.82
C GLU A 51 -6.36 -5.57 12.24
N TRP A 52 -7.17 -5.41 11.18
CA TRP A 52 -7.80 -6.55 10.49
C TRP A 52 -6.77 -7.51 9.87
N ILE A 53 -5.73 -7.00 9.22
CA ILE A 53 -4.68 -7.82 8.58
C ILE A 53 -3.86 -8.60 9.61
N SER A 54 -3.51 -7.96 10.73
CA SER A 54 -2.69 -8.54 11.79
C SER A 54 -3.40 -9.65 12.57
N SER A 55 -4.73 -9.60 12.66
CA SER A 55 -5.53 -10.59 13.36
C SER A 55 -5.84 -11.83 12.50
N PRO A 56 -5.80 -13.07 13.05
CA PRO A 56 -6.29 -14.25 12.35
C PRO A 56 -7.78 -14.14 12.04
N ASN A 57 -8.19 -14.38 10.79
CA ASN A 57 -9.62 -14.37 10.44
C ASN A 57 -10.25 -15.74 10.75
N ILE A 58 -10.74 -15.90 11.98
CA ILE A 58 -11.29 -17.16 12.50
C ILE A 58 -12.47 -17.65 11.63
N THR A 59 -13.36 -16.76 11.20
CA THR A 59 -14.51 -17.11 10.37
C THR A 59 -14.08 -17.76 9.06
N LEU A 60 -13.08 -17.17 8.39
CA LEU A 60 -12.59 -17.70 7.12
C LEU A 60 -11.86 -19.04 7.32
N ARG A 61 -11.11 -19.19 8.42
CA ARG A 61 -10.45 -20.46 8.77
C ARG A 61 -11.45 -21.57 9.04
N VAL A 62 -12.47 -21.32 9.87
CA VAL A 62 -13.52 -22.29 10.18
C VAL A 62 -14.27 -22.71 8.92
N PHE A 63 -14.62 -21.75 8.06
CA PHE A 63 -15.26 -22.05 6.78
C PHE A 63 -14.37 -22.90 5.86
N SER A 64 -13.09 -22.54 5.72
CA SER A 64 -12.13 -23.35 4.94
C SER A 64 -12.01 -24.78 5.51
N TYR A 65 -11.88 -24.94 6.83
CA TYR A 65 -11.79 -26.26 7.45
C TYR A 65 -13.07 -27.07 7.30
N LEU A 66 -14.24 -26.44 7.40
CA LEU A 66 -15.52 -27.09 7.20
C LEU A 66 -15.66 -27.62 5.76
N ILE A 67 -15.29 -26.83 4.75
CA ILE A 67 -15.29 -27.29 3.35
C ILE A 67 -14.31 -28.45 3.15
N ILE A 68 -13.11 -28.36 3.73
CA ILE A 68 -12.11 -29.44 3.64
C ILE A 68 -12.66 -30.73 4.28
N LEU A 69 -13.29 -30.64 5.45
CA LEU A 69 -13.90 -31.80 6.13
C LEU A 69 -15.05 -32.40 5.32
N ILE A 70 -15.90 -31.58 4.71
CA ILE A 70 -16.98 -32.06 3.83
C ILE A 70 -16.40 -32.77 2.61
N GLY A 71 -15.37 -32.20 1.97
CA GLY A 71 -14.72 -32.80 0.81
C GLY A 71 -14.08 -34.15 1.16
N LEU A 72 -13.34 -34.22 2.27
CA LEU A 72 -12.74 -35.46 2.76
C LEU A 72 -13.80 -36.51 3.15
N GLY A 73 -14.84 -36.08 3.87
CA GLY A 73 -15.95 -36.95 4.26
C GLY A 73 -16.70 -37.51 3.05
N GLY A 74 -16.94 -36.67 2.04
CA GLY A 74 -17.55 -37.08 0.77
C GLY A 74 -16.71 -38.12 0.02
N LEU A 75 -15.38 -37.97 0.00
CA LEU A 75 -14.49 -38.98 -0.59
C LEU A 75 -14.54 -40.31 0.17
N VAL A 76 -14.46 -40.29 1.50
CA VAL A 76 -14.54 -41.50 2.32
C VAL A 76 -15.89 -42.20 2.13
N TYR A 77 -16.98 -41.42 2.12
CA TYR A 77 -18.32 -41.93 1.85
C TYR A 77 -18.44 -42.51 0.43
N SER A 78 -17.82 -41.90 -0.57
CA SER A 78 -17.86 -42.43 -1.93
C SER A 78 -17.22 -43.81 -2.03
N ILE A 79 -16.17 -44.10 -1.26
CA ILE A 79 -15.53 -45.42 -1.22
C ILE A 79 -16.52 -46.50 -0.72
N THR A 80 -17.44 -46.17 0.19
CA THR A 80 -18.41 -47.16 0.72
C THR A 80 -19.47 -47.57 -0.31
N TYR A 81 -19.64 -46.81 -1.39
CA TYR A 81 -20.58 -47.11 -2.48
C TYR A 81 -19.95 -47.84 -3.67
N ILE A 82 -18.64 -48.07 -3.65
CA ILE A 82 -17.95 -48.80 -4.71
C ILE A 82 -18.27 -50.29 -4.55
N ASP A 83 -19.25 -50.75 -5.33
CA ASP A 83 -19.56 -52.17 -5.47
C ASP A 83 -18.41 -52.83 -6.26
N LEU A 84 -17.47 -53.46 -5.56
CA LEU A 84 -16.30 -54.14 -6.13
C LEU A 84 -16.71 -55.44 -6.86
N LYS A 85 -17.57 -55.34 -7.88
CA LYS A 85 -17.76 -56.43 -8.85
C LYS A 85 -16.56 -56.47 -9.79
N LEU A 86 -15.46 -57.04 -9.30
CA LEU A 86 -14.23 -57.33 -10.05
C LEU A 86 -14.49 -58.41 -11.12
N GLY A 87 -15.26 -58.08 -12.14
CA GLY A 87 -15.45 -58.91 -13.32
C GLY A 87 -14.22 -58.80 -14.22
N LYS A 88 -13.31 -59.79 -14.14
CA LYS A 88 -12.06 -59.93 -14.90
C LYS A 88 -11.13 -58.72 -14.81
N THR A 89 -10.10 -58.82 -13.98
CA THR A 89 -8.98 -57.86 -13.87
C THR A 89 -8.17 -57.80 -15.17
N THR A 90 -8.62 -56.98 -16.12
CA THR A 90 -7.84 -56.57 -17.29
C THR A 90 -6.88 -55.44 -16.89
N LEU A 91 -5.66 -55.39 -17.44
CA LEU A 91 -4.70 -54.29 -17.22
C LEU A 91 -5.34 -52.90 -17.43
N ALA A 92 -6.27 -52.79 -18.39
CA ALA A 92 -7.05 -51.58 -18.64
C ALA A 92 -7.85 -51.09 -17.41
N ASN A 93 -8.50 -51.99 -16.66
CA ASN A 93 -9.27 -51.61 -15.48
C ASN A 93 -8.38 -51.07 -14.36
N VAL A 94 -7.17 -51.62 -14.21
CA VAL A 94 -6.19 -51.15 -13.21
C VAL A 94 -5.71 -49.74 -13.57
N VAL A 95 -5.43 -49.49 -14.85
CA VAL A 95 -5.01 -48.16 -15.32
C VAL A 95 -6.12 -47.14 -15.11
N THR A 96 -7.38 -47.44 -15.45
CA THR A 96 -8.51 -46.51 -15.26
C THR A 96 -8.74 -46.16 -13.79
N ILE A 97 -8.70 -47.13 -12.88
CA ILE A 97 -8.86 -46.87 -11.44
C ILE A 97 -7.68 -46.03 -10.92
N SER A 98 -6.47 -46.36 -11.34
CA SER A 98 -5.27 -45.59 -10.99
C SER A 98 -5.39 -44.13 -11.46
N GLU A 99 -5.76 -43.91 -12.71
CA GLU A 99 -5.93 -42.57 -13.29
C GLU A 99 -6.98 -41.75 -12.53
N ALA A 100 -8.12 -42.35 -12.19
CA ALA A 100 -9.16 -41.68 -11.40
C ALA A 100 -8.64 -41.24 -10.02
N ILE A 101 -7.96 -42.14 -9.29
CA ILE A 101 -7.38 -41.84 -7.97
C ILE A 101 -6.35 -40.71 -8.07
N PHE A 102 -5.47 -40.75 -9.08
CA PHE A 102 -4.47 -39.71 -9.27
C PHE A 102 -5.11 -38.34 -9.54
N ASN A 103 -6.14 -38.29 -10.40
CA ASN A 103 -6.86 -37.04 -10.68
C ASN A 103 -7.50 -36.47 -9.40
N ASP A 104 -8.19 -37.32 -8.64
CA ASP A 104 -8.86 -36.91 -7.41
C ASP A 104 -7.87 -36.39 -6.36
N ILE A 105 -6.72 -37.06 -6.20
CA ILE A 105 -5.67 -36.60 -5.26
C ILE A 105 -5.13 -35.23 -5.68
N ILE A 106 -4.85 -35.02 -6.96
CA ILE A 106 -4.34 -33.75 -7.47
C ILE A 106 -5.37 -32.63 -7.27
N LEU A 107 -6.62 -32.88 -7.64
CA LEU A 107 -7.70 -31.90 -7.54
C LEU A 107 -7.99 -31.55 -6.07
N LEU A 108 -8.09 -32.55 -5.20
CA LEU A 108 -8.28 -32.35 -3.76
C LEU A 108 -7.10 -31.60 -3.14
N GLY A 109 -5.87 -31.99 -3.48
CA GLY A 109 -4.66 -31.32 -3.02
C GLY A 109 -4.64 -29.84 -3.41
N ALA A 110 -4.98 -29.54 -4.67
CA ALA A 110 -5.11 -28.17 -5.16
C ALA A 110 -6.22 -27.38 -4.43
N ALA A 111 -7.38 -28.00 -4.18
CA ALA A 111 -8.49 -27.39 -3.47
C ALA A 111 -8.13 -27.07 -2.01
N ILE A 112 -7.48 -28.00 -1.30
CA ILE A 112 -7.00 -27.78 0.08
C ILE A 112 -5.97 -26.64 0.10
N PHE A 113 -4.97 -26.68 -0.79
CA PHE A 113 -3.97 -25.61 -0.89
C PHE A 113 -4.62 -24.24 -1.17
N PHE A 114 -5.62 -24.20 -2.04
CA PHE A 114 -6.39 -22.98 -2.32
C PHE A 114 -7.11 -22.47 -1.07
N LEU A 115 -7.84 -23.34 -0.35
CA LEU A 115 -8.62 -22.96 0.84
C LEU A 115 -7.75 -22.52 2.02
N VAL A 116 -6.61 -23.18 2.23
CA VAL A 116 -5.65 -22.84 3.29
C VAL A 116 -4.93 -21.52 2.96
N SER A 117 -4.60 -21.27 1.69
CA SER A 117 -3.92 -20.03 1.28
C SER A 117 -4.85 -18.83 1.08
N LEU A 118 -6.18 -19.04 1.07
CA LEU A 118 -7.18 -18.01 0.80
C LEU A 118 -7.06 -16.80 1.73
N GLU A 119 -6.88 -17.02 3.03
CA GLU A 119 -6.75 -15.94 4.02
C GLU A 119 -5.58 -15.01 3.68
N SER A 120 -4.40 -15.59 3.43
CA SER A 120 -3.19 -14.85 3.10
C SER A 120 -3.38 -14.04 1.81
N ARG A 121 -3.95 -14.66 0.77
CA ARG A 121 -4.23 -13.98 -0.52
C ARG A 121 -5.18 -12.79 -0.36
N LEU A 122 -6.22 -12.92 0.47
CA LEU A 122 -7.18 -11.83 0.73
C LEU A 122 -6.53 -10.68 1.50
N LYS A 123 -5.73 -10.99 2.53
CA LYS A 123 -4.97 -9.99 3.30
C LYS A 123 -3.98 -9.25 2.42
N MET A 124 -3.20 -9.98 1.62
CA MET A 124 -2.27 -9.43 0.65
C MET A 124 -2.98 -8.52 -0.36
N LYS A 125 -4.10 -8.96 -0.97
CA LYS A 125 -4.87 -8.13 -1.91
C LYS A 125 -5.35 -6.83 -1.28
N ARG A 126 -5.83 -6.87 -0.03
CA ARG A 126 -6.27 -5.68 0.71
C ARG A 126 -5.10 -4.73 0.99
N ALA A 127 -3.96 -5.25 1.44
CA ALA A 127 -2.75 -4.47 1.69
C ALA A 127 -2.26 -3.78 0.42
N LEU A 128 -2.14 -4.51 -0.69
CA LEU A 128 -1.69 -3.96 -1.98
C LEU A 128 -2.62 -2.87 -2.51
N LYS A 129 -3.93 -3.00 -2.30
CA LYS A 129 -4.89 -1.95 -2.65
C LYS A 129 -4.60 -0.64 -1.90
N SER A 130 -4.39 -0.72 -0.59
CA SER A 130 -4.09 0.46 0.22
C SER A 130 -2.70 1.03 -0.06
N LEU A 131 -1.69 0.19 -0.35
CA LEU A 131 -0.37 0.65 -0.80
C LEU A 131 -0.46 1.40 -2.13
N ASN A 132 -1.32 0.97 -3.06
CA ASN A 132 -1.56 1.71 -4.29
C ASN A 132 -2.18 3.09 -4.03
N GLU A 133 -3.12 3.20 -3.08
CA GLU A 133 -3.68 4.51 -2.67
C GLU A 133 -2.59 5.44 -2.12
N LEU A 134 -1.66 4.93 -1.30
CA LEU A 134 -0.52 5.70 -0.79
C LEU A 134 0.44 6.14 -1.89
N ARG A 135 0.71 5.27 -2.87
CA ARG A 135 1.52 5.60 -4.05
C ARG A 135 0.89 6.74 -4.86
N VAL A 136 -0.43 6.71 -5.04
CA VAL A 136 -1.17 7.79 -5.70
C VAL A 136 -1.00 9.09 -4.91
N ILE A 137 -1.14 9.08 -3.58
CA ILE A 137 -0.91 10.27 -2.75
C ILE A 137 0.49 10.84 -2.97
N ALA A 138 1.54 10.00 -2.98
CA ALA A 138 2.90 10.45 -3.26
C ALA A 138 3.02 11.15 -4.62
N HIS A 139 2.40 10.60 -5.67
CA HIS A 139 2.38 11.23 -6.98
C HIS A 139 1.59 12.55 -7.01
N VAL A 140 0.47 12.66 -6.29
CA VAL A 140 -0.28 13.92 -6.21
C VAL A 140 0.51 14.99 -5.45
N ILE A 141 1.28 14.61 -4.42
CA ILE A 141 2.24 15.53 -3.77
C ILE A 141 3.23 16.08 -4.79
N ASP A 142 3.80 15.23 -5.65
CA ASP A 142 4.71 15.68 -6.74
C ASP A 142 4.00 16.60 -7.74
N MET A 143 2.76 16.29 -8.13
CA MET A 143 1.95 17.13 -9.03
C MET A 143 1.72 18.53 -8.46
N HIS A 144 1.46 18.65 -7.15
CA HIS A 144 1.32 19.95 -6.51
C HIS A 144 2.60 20.77 -6.50
N GLN A 145 3.76 20.19 -6.80
CA GLN A 145 5.04 20.89 -6.87
C GLN A 145 5.43 21.35 -8.28
N LEU A 146 4.71 20.94 -9.33
CA LEU A 146 5.11 21.23 -10.72
C LEU A 146 5.25 22.73 -11.00
N THR A 147 4.37 23.55 -10.43
CA THR A 147 4.41 25.01 -10.61
C THR A 147 5.28 25.73 -9.58
N LYS A 148 5.95 25.00 -8.68
CA LYS A 148 6.72 25.51 -7.52
C LYS A 148 8.20 25.41 -7.84
N ASP A 149 8.62 26.14 -8.86
CA ASP A 149 9.99 26.14 -9.37
C ASP A 149 10.76 27.38 -8.88
N PRO A 150 11.89 27.21 -8.16
CA PRO A 150 12.67 28.32 -7.62
C PRO A 150 13.55 29.07 -8.65
N ASN A 151 13.78 28.51 -9.85
CA ASN A 151 14.72 29.07 -10.83
C ASN A 151 14.17 30.23 -11.66
N VAL A 152 12.86 30.30 -11.87
CA VAL A 152 12.28 31.40 -12.67
C VAL A 152 12.10 32.60 -11.76
N THR A 153 13.13 33.44 -11.74
CA THR A 153 13.08 34.84 -11.32
C THR A 153 12.09 35.60 -12.21
N ASP A 154 11.34 36.53 -11.63
CA ASP A 154 10.25 37.37 -12.19
C ASP A 154 10.54 38.06 -13.54
N LEU A 155 10.81 37.30 -14.61
CA LEU A 155 10.83 37.82 -15.97
C LEU A 155 9.41 37.69 -16.52
N SER A 156 8.56 38.62 -16.07
CA SER A 156 7.21 38.83 -16.60
C SER A 156 7.20 39.03 -18.12
N GLU A 157 8.36 39.35 -18.73
CA GLU A 157 8.50 39.63 -20.17
C GLU A 157 8.34 38.39 -21.06
N SER A 158 8.50 37.16 -20.53
CA SER A 158 8.37 35.92 -21.32
C SER A 158 7.19 35.04 -20.92
N ALA A 159 6.34 35.50 -20.01
CA ALA A 159 5.15 34.77 -19.59
C ALA A 159 4.08 34.80 -20.69
N THR A 160 3.55 33.63 -21.05
CA THR A 160 2.40 33.48 -21.94
C THR A 160 1.09 33.39 -21.14
N GLU A 161 -0.07 33.53 -21.80
CA GLU A 161 -1.40 33.50 -21.18
C GLU A 161 -1.62 32.31 -20.24
N ASN A 162 -1.13 31.12 -20.63
CA ASN A 162 -1.29 29.87 -19.87
C ASN A 162 -0.10 29.54 -18.97
N SER A 163 0.85 30.46 -18.79
CA SER A 163 1.97 30.26 -17.87
C SER A 163 1.49 30.18 -16.42
N PRO A 164 2.07 29.30 -15.58
CA PRO A 164 1.66 29.18 -14.18
C PRO A 164 1.79 30.50 -13.41
N LYS A 165 0.73 30.91 -12.72
CA LYS A 165 0.75 32.08 -11.83
C LYS A 165 1.61 31.79 -10.60
N ARG A 166 2.62 32.63 -10.34
CA ARG A 166 3.55 32.49 -9.22
C ARG A 166 3.21 33.49 -8.13
N SER A 167 2.32 33.09 -7.22
CA SER A 167 1.78 33.96 -6.17
C SER A 167 2.51 33.83 -4.81
N PHE A 168 3.49 32.93 -4.70
CA PHE A 168 4.17 32.68 -3.43
C PHE A 168 5.40 33.56 -3.26
N THR A 169 5.52 34.20 -2.10
CA THR A 169 6.80 34.79 -1.68
C THR A 169 7.86 33.71 -1.50
N PRO A 170 9.17 34.03 -1.54
CA PRO A 170 10.22 33.03 -1.33
C PRO A 170 10.05 32.24 -0.04
N PHE A 171 9.66 32.91 1.05
CA PHE A 171 9.37 32.26 2.33
C PHE A 171 8.16 31.30 2.24
N GLN A 172 7.07 31.73 1.59
CA GLN A 172 5.91 30.85 1.36
C GLN A 172 6.28 29.64 0.51
N LEU A 173 7.05 29.82 -0.57
CA LEU A 173 7.51 28.73 -1.42
C LEU A 173 8.37 27.73 -0.65
N GLN A 174 9.29 28.22 0.20
CA GLN A 174 10.09 27.38 1.08
C GLN A 174 9.21 26.54 2.01
N ARG A 175 8.30 27.18 2.75
CA ARG A 175 7.39 26.47 3.68
C ARG A 175 6.49 25.46 2.97
N TYR A 176 6.03 25.79 1.77
CA TYR A 176 5.21 24.87 0.98
C TYR A 176 6.00 23.62 0.58
N LEU A 177 7.23 23.80 0.10
CA LEU A 177 8.13 22.70 -0.26
C LEU A 177 8.53 21.86 0.97
N ASP A 178 8.81 22.49 2.11
CA ASP A 178 9.05 21.78 3.39
C ASP A 178 7.85 20.86 3.73
N TYR A 179 6.62 21.38 3.69
CA TYR A 179 5.42 20.58 3.95
C TYR A 179 5.22 19.44 2.96
N CYS A 180 5.51 19.65 1.67
CA CYS A 180 5.51 18.57 0.68
C CYS A 180 6.55 17.48 1.02
N SER A 181 7.73 17.86 1.50
CA SER A 181 8.77 16.90 1.92
C SER A 181 8.34 16.13 3.16
N GLU A 182 7.78 16.81 4.16
CA GLU A 182 7.23 16.18 5.37
C GLU A 182 6.10 15.19 5.02
N ALA A 183 5.14 15.60 4.18
CA ALA A 183 4.05 14.73 3.72
C ALA A 183 4.57 13.50 2.97
N THR A 184 5.53 13.69 2.07
CA THR A 184 6.17 12.62 1.29
C THR A 184 6.87 11.62 2.22
N ALA A 185 7.60 12.13 3.23
CA ALA A 185 8.25 11.28 4.21
C ALA A 185 7.22 10.46 4.99
N LEU A 186 6.11 11.06 5.42
CA LEU A 186 5.03 10.39 6.16
C LEU A 186 4.34 9.30 5.33
N VAL A 187 4.15 9.50 4.01
CA VAL A 187 3.63 8.45 3.12
C VAL A 187 4.47 7.18 3.20
N GLY A 188 5.80 7.30 3.20
CA GLY A 188 6.71 6.16 3.38
C GLY A 188 6.49 5.44 4.72
N LYS A 189 6.26 6.18 5.82
CA LYS A 189 6.05 5.59 7.15
C LYS A 189 4.70 4.88 7.25
N VAL A 190 3.66 5.43 6.59
CA VAL A 190 2.35 4.77 6.51
C VAL A 190 2.44 3.50 5.67
N ALA A 191 3.22 3.49 4.58
CA ALA A 191 3.45 2.28 3.78
C ALA A 191 4.18 1.20 4.61
N ALA A 192 5.22 1.58 5.37
CA ALA A 192 5.99 0.68 6.21
C ALA A 192 5.16 -0.03 7.30
N LEU A 193 4.04 0.56 7.74
CA LEU A 193 3.12 -0.13 8.64
C LEU A 193 2.53 -1.42 8.02
N TYR A 194 2.33 -1.48 6.71
CA TYR A 194 1.80 -2.66 6.04
C TYR A 194 2.82 -3.81 6.01
N SER A 195 4.09 -3.55 5.68
CA SER A 195 5.14 -4.58 5.71
C SER A 195 5.45 -5.05 7.13
N GLN A 196 5.36 -4.15 8.13
CA GLN A 196 5.47 -4.53 9.54
C GLN A 196 4.34 -5.47 9.99
N SER A 197 3.13 -5.27 9.47
CA SER A 197 1.92 -6.03 9.89
C SER A 197 1.69 -7.30 9.07
N LEU A 198 2.17 -7.32 7.83
CA LEU A 198 2.07 -8.44 6.90
C LEU A 198 3.39 -8.55 6.11
N PRO A 199 4.36 -9.32 6.62
CA PRO A 199 5.68 -9.49 6.00
C PRO A 199 5.63 -10.45 4.79
N ASP A 200 4.61 -10.31 3.94
CA ASP A 200 4.50 -11.00 2.67
C ASP A 200 5.44 -10.37 1.64
N GLU A 201 6.12 -11.19 0.83
CA GLU A 201 7.12 -10.74 -0.14
C GLU A 201 6.59 -9.65 -1.08
N LYS A 202 5.36 -9.77 -1.57
CA LYS A 202 4.78 -8.80 -2.51
C LYS A 202 4.42 -7.50 -1.81
N VAL A 203 3.97 -7.57 -0.55
CA VAL A 203 3.68 -6.38 0.27
C VAL A 203 4.97 -5.63 0.57
N VAL A 204 6.01 -6.33 1.04
CA VAL A 204 7.33 -5.75 1.31
C VAL A 204 7.91 -5.09 0.06
N ARG A 205 7.83 -5.77 -1.10
CA ARG A 205 8.28 -5.19 -2.38
C ARG A 205 7.55 -3.90 -2.73
N ALA A 206 6.22 -3.89 -2.61
CA ALA A 206 5.41 -2.71 -2.92
C ALA A 206 5.70 -1.54 -1.96
N VAL A 207 5.99 -1.82 -0.68
CA VAL A 207 6.46 -0.82 0.29
C VAL A 207 7.81 -0.24 -0.14
N ASN A 208 8.78 -1.08 -0.47
CA ASN A 208 10.11 -0.64 -0.92
C ASN A 208 10.00 0.25 -2.17
N GLU A 209 9.12 -0.05 -3.12
CA GLU A 209 8.86 0.81 -4.28
C GLU A 209 8.34 2.20 -3.87
N ILE A 210 7.47 2.28 -2.87
CA ILE A 210 6.98 3.56 -2.32
C ILE A 210 8.09 4.30 -1.58
N GLU A 211 8.95 3.60 -0.83
CA GLU A 211 10.10 4.21 -0.16
C GLU A 211 11.12 4.79 -1.14
N ILE A 212 11.39 4.08 -2.24
CA ILE A 212 12.23 4.57 -3.34
C ILE A 212 11.61 5.82 -3.97
N LEU A 213 10.30 5.77 -4.29
CA LEU A 213 9.57 6.92 -4.84
C LEU A 213 9.66 8.14 -3.92
N THR A 214 9.28 7.97 -2.65
CA THR A 214 9.25 9.06 -1.66
C THR A 214 10.64 9.61 -1.37
N THR A 215 11.69 8.78 -1.38
CA THR A 215 13.08 9.24 -1.29
C THR A 215 13.49 10.07 -2.52
N GLY A 216 13.12 9.61 -3.72
CA GLY A 216 13.36 10.35 -4.96
C GLY A 216 12.67 11.72 -5.00
N LEU A 217 11.40 11.77 -4.59
CA LEU A 217 10.63 13.02 -4.46
C LEU A 217 11.25 13.95 -3.42
N SER A 218 11.63 13.43 -2.25
CA SER A 218 12.29 14.23 -1.20
C SER A 218 13.59 14.86 -1.70
N ARG A 219 14.37 14.12 -2.49
CA ARG A 219 15.60 14.64 -3.12
C ARG A 219 15.30 15.77 -4.11
N LYS A 220 14.26 15.63 -4.96
CA LYS A 220 13.83 16.71 -5.88
C LYS A 220 13.41 17.97 -5.13
N ILE A 221 12.65 17.82 -4.04
CA ILE A 221 12.21 18.94 -3.21
C ILE A 221 13.43 19.63 -2.57
N TRP A 222 14.36 18.86 -2.04
CA TRP A 222 15.56 19.40 -1.41
C TRP A 222 16.43 20.19 -2.40
N GLN A 223 16.56 19.72 -3.65
CA GLN A 223 17.20 20.49 -4.71
C GLN A 223 16.50 21.83 -4.96
N LYS A 224 15.16 21.87 -5.00
CA LYS A 224 14.41 23.13 -5.13
C LYS A 224 14.68 24.08 -3.96
N LEU A 225 14.73 23.56 -2.74
CA LEU A 225 15.01 24.36 -1.54
C LEU A 225 16.43 24.97 -1.56
N ILE A 226 17.45 24.21 -1.99
CA ILE A 226 18.81 24.75 -2.15
C ILE A 226 18.83 25.91 -3.13
N ILE A 227 18.25 25.72 -4.31
CA ILE A 227 18.21 26.75 -5.36
C ILE A 227 17.53 28.01 -4.83
N LEU A 228 16.39 27.85 -4.15
CA LEU A 228 15.65 28.97 -3.56
C LEU A 228 16.48 29.76 -2.54
N ASN A 229 17.20 29.05 -1.67
CA ASN A 229 18.05 29.66 -0.65
C ASN A 229 19.24 30.42 -1.27
N ASN A 230 19.86 29.85 -2.29
CA ASN A 230 20.96 30.50 -3.02
C ASN A 230 20.46 31.79 -3.71
N SER A 231 19.33 31.74 -4.40
CA SER A 231 18.72 32.91 -5.04
C SER A 231 18.38 34.02 -4.05
N ASN A 232 17.88 33.68 -2.85
CA ASN A 232 17.61 34.66 -1.80
C ASN A 232 18.90 35.28 -1.22
N SER A 233 19.96 34.49 -1.05
CA SER A 233 21.25 35.01 -0.56
C SER A 233 21.89 36.00 -1.52
N HIS A 234 21.68 35.85 -2.83
CA HIS A 234 22.19 36.78 -3.84
C HIS A 234 21.38 38.09 -3.91
N LYS A 235 20.10 38.09 -3.54
CA LYS A 235 19.26 39.31 -3.51
C LYS A 235 19.50 40.20 -2.27
N ASN A 236 20.04 39.65 -1.18
CA ASN A 236 20.32 40.37 0.07
C ASN A 236 21.76 40.90 0.18
N LYS A 237 22.56 40.77 -0.89
CA LYS A 237 23.89 41.40 -1.03
C LYS A 237 23.79 42.54 -2.02
#